data_AF-I3VIM1-F1
#
_entry.id   AF-I3VIM1-F1
#
_cell.length_a   1.000
_cell.length_b   1.000
_cell.length_c   1.000
_cell.angle_alpha   90.00
_cell.angle_beta   90.00
_cell.angle_gamma   90.00
#
_symmetry.space_group_name_H-M   'P 1'
#
loop_
_entity.id
_entity.type
_entity.pdbx_description
1 polymer ?
#
loop_
_entity_poly.entity_id
_entity_poly.type
_entity_poly.pdbx_seq_one_letter_code
_entity_poly.pdbx_strand_id
1 'polypeptide(L)'
;MATADFEARQLLKAYRKGLISDDLFEAQMRELQTGKGKYTVNGKSHASEKEMIVALLDEYRCAENFASEYLGSWNEVSNEECVKGGLRVIQRREAYHAKLLEDRLRELGGAPQCTVSTEQRSKEMGVYASKDKTDAQKLQYVADQITDLPKALSFITNVIDQIQEDQQTKELLRSLVQDEESSAKWLMEACQLMNGAKAAA
;
A
#
# COMPACT_ATOMS: atom_id res chain seq x y z
N MET A 1 -14.63 22.56 -8.99
CA MET A 1 -16.06 22.95 -9.05
C MET A 1 -16.64 23.03 -10.47
N ALA A 2 -15.89 23.41 -11.51
CA ALA A 2 -16.42 23.54 -12.88
C ALA A 2 -16.78 22.19 -13.57
N THR A 3 -16.19 21.08 -13.15
CA THR A 3 -16.38 19.74 -13.75
C THR A 3 -17.69 19.08 -13.32
N ALA A 4 -18.03 19.12 -12.03
CA ALA A 4 -19.28 18.53 -11.52
C ALA A 4 -20.53 19.23 -12.06
N ASP A 5 -20.49 20.56 -12.22
CA ASP A 5 -21.59 21.32 -12.84
C ASP A 5 -21.75 20.98 -14.33
N PHE A 6 -20.65 20.73 -15.04
CA PHE A 6 -20.70 20.27 -16.42
C PHE A 6 -21.28 18.86 -16.54
N GLU A 7 -20.85 17.91 -15.70
CA GLU A 7 -21.37 16.53 -15.67
C GLU A 7 -22.85 16.47 -15.30
N ALA A 8 -23.28 17.25 -14.30
CA ALA A 8 -24.69 17.36 -13.94
C ALA A 8 -25.54 17.89 -15.10
N ARG A 9 -25.03 18.88 -15.86
CA ARG A 9 -25.71 19.38 -17.07
C ARG A 9 -25.80 18.35 -18.19
N GLN A 10 -24.78 17.49 -18.35
CA GLN A 10 -24.83 16.41 -19.35
C GLN A 10 -25.83 15.32 -18.97
N LEU A 11 -25.86 14.89 -17.70
CA LEU A 11 -26.86 13.93 -17.21
C LEU A 11 -28.28 14.47 -17.38
N LEU A 12 -28.51 15.73 -17.01
CA LEU A 12 -29.82 16.38 -17.18
C LEU A 12 -30.22 16.44 -18.66
N LYS A 13 -29.26 16.67 -19.57
CA LYS A 13 -29.50 16.69 -21.02
C LYS A 13 -29.83 15.29 -21.56
N ALA A 14 -29.15 14.25 -21.10
CA ALA A 14 -29.42 12.86 -21.49
C ALA A 14 -30.80 12.39 -21.00
N TYR A 15 -31.13 12.71 -19.75
CA TYR A 15 -32.42 12.44 -19.14
C TYR A 15 -33.57 13.10 -19.90
N ARG A 16 -33.47 14.41 -20.19
CA ARG A 16 -34.47 15.15 -20.97
C ARG A 16 -34.68 14.63 -22.39
N LYS A 17 -33.69 13.93 -22.95
CA LYS A 17 -33.77 13.29 -24.27
C LYS A 17 -34.34 11.87 -24.21
N GLY A 18 -34.68 11.37 -23.02
CA GLY A 18 -35.16 10.00 -22.82
C GLY A 18 -34.08 8.93 -23.06
N LEU A 19 -32.79 9.30 -22.99
CA LEU A 19 -31.68 8.38 -23.21
C LEU A 19 -31.34 7.52 -21.98
N ILE A 20 -31.80 7.93 -20.80
CA ILE A 20 -31.60 7.25 -19.52
C ILE A 20 -32.92 7.27 -18.74
N SER A 21 -33.15 6.26 -17.90
CA SER A 21 -34.35 6.14 -17.07
C SER A 21 -34.31 7.05 -15.84
N ASP A 22 -35.46 7.25 -15.19
CA ASP A 22 -35.59 7.96 -13.91
C ASP A 22 -34.64 7.36 -12.86
N ASP A 23 -34.67 6.03 -12.69
CA ASP A 23 -33.82 5.31 -11.73
C ASP A 23 -32.32 5.53 -12.00
N LEU A 24 -31.90 5.52 -13.27
CA LEU A 24 -30.50 5.70 -13.66
C LEU A 24 -30.05 7.15 -13.47
N PHE A 25 -30.92 8.11 -13.77
CA PHE A 25 -30.65 9.53 -13.54
C PHE A 25 -30.54 9.85 -12.04
N GLU A 26 -31.45 9.34 -11.21
CA GLU A 26 -31.40 9.52 -9.75
C GLU A 26 -30.14 8.89 -9.15
N ALA A 27 -29.75 7.69 -9.58
CA ALA A 27 -28.52 7.04 -9.13
C ALA A 27 -27.27 7.87 -9.47
N GLN A 28 -27.13 8.32 -10.72
CA GLN A 28 -25.97 9.10 -11.18
C GLN A 28 -25.91 10.51 -10.55
N MET A 29 -27.06 11.16 -10.37
CA MET A 29 -27.13 12.44 -9.65
C MET A 29 -26.77 12.27 -8.18
N ARG A 30 -27.15 11.15 -7.56
CA ARG A 30 -26.76 10.83 -6.18
C ARG A 30 -25.27 10.54 -6.08
N GLU A 31 -24.67 9.87 -7.05
CA GLU A 31 -23.22 9.65 -7.13
C GLU A 31 -22.46 10.98 -7.26
N LEU A 32 -22.91 11.88 -8.13
CA LEU A 32 -22.36 13.24 -8.26
C LEU A 32 -22.51 14.09 -7.00
N GLN A 33 -23.63 13.96 -6.29
CA GLN A 33 -23.90 14.70 -5.05
C GLN A 33 -23.18 14.13 -3.83
N THR A 34 -22.96 12.81 -3.79
CA THR A 34 -22.37 12.13 -2.63
C THR A 34 -20.89 11.81 -2.81
N GLY A 35 -20.33 11.96 -4.01
CA GLY A 35 -18.97 11.52 -4.35
C GLY A 35 -18.78 10.00 -4.26
N LYS A 36 -19.85 9.22 -4.02
CA LYS A 36 -19.79 7.76 -3.86
C LYS A 36 -19.21 7.13 -5.11
N GLY A 37 -18.05 6.48 -4.95
CA GLY A 37 -17.36 5.73 -6.00
C GLY A 37 -16.18 6.45 -6.65
N LYS A 38 -15.92 7.73 -6.34
CA LYS A 38 -14.75 8.43 -6.91
C LYS A 38 -13.44 8.00 -6.24
N TYR A 39 -13.49 7.74 -4.93
CA TYR A 39 -12.31 7.44 -4.12
C TYR A 39 -12.42 6.07 -3.50
N THR A 40 -11.41 5.23 -3.76
CA THR A 40 -11.35 3.85 -3.30
C THR A 40 -9.96 3.48 -2.80
N VAL A 41 -9.91 2.75 -1.69
CA VAL A 41 -8.70 2.06 -1.22
C VAL A 41 -9.09 0.68 -0.72
N ASN A 42 -8.34 -0.35 -1.12
CA ASN A 42 -8.56 -1.74 -0.73
C ASN A 42 -10.02 -2.23 -0.88
N GLY A 43 -10.67 -1.81 -1.98
CA GLY A 43 -12.06 -2.18 -2.30
C GLY A 43 -13.13 -1.43 -1.49
N LYS A 44 -12.76 -0.53 -0.58
CA LYS A 44 -13.69 0.31 0.18
C LYS A 44 -13.84 1.67 -0.50
N SER A 45 -15.08 2.15 -0.60
CA SER A 45 -15.38 3.49 -1.11
C SER A 45 -15.35 4.54 -0.01
N HIS A 46 -14.84 5.73 -0.32
CA HIS A 46 -14.73 6.87 0.58
C HIS A 46 -15.49 8.08 0.03
N ALA A 47 -16.04 8.92 0.90
CA ALA A 47 -16.86 10.06 0.48
C ALA A 47 -16.00 11.23 -0.03
N SER A 48 -14.71 11.26 0.32
CA SER A 48 -13.79 12.31 -0.11
C SER A 48 -12.35 11.81 -0.30
N GLU A 49 -11.54 12.61 -1.02
CA GLU A 49 -10.10 12.39 -1.17
C GLU A 49 -9.40 12.29 0.19
N LYS A 50 -9.73 13.20 1.09
CA LYS A 50 -9.17 13.24 2.44
C LYS A 50 -9.45 11.95 3.21
N GLU A 51 -10.68 11.45 3.17
CA GLU A 51 -11.05 10.20 3.85
C GLU A 51 -10.31 8.98 3.27
N MET A 52 -10.17 8.91 1.95
CA MET A 52 -9.40 7.86 1.29
C MET A 52 -7.92 7.93 1.69
N ILE A 53 -7.32 9.12 1.66
CA ILE A 53 -5.93 9.35 2.08
C ILE A 53 -5.76 8.91 3.54
N VAL A 54 -6.62 9.38 4.45
CA VAL A 54 -6.58 9.04 5.87
C VAL A 54 -6.65 7.52 6.07
N ALA A 55 -7.54 6.84 5.35
CA ALA A 55 -7.66 5.39 5.42
C ALA A 55 -6.41 4.67 4.91
N LEU A 56 -5.86 5.09 3.75
CA LEU A 56 -4.62 4.53 3.22
C LEU A 56 -3.46 4.73 4.20
N LEU A 57 -3.25 5.96 4.69
CA LEU A 57 -2.12 6.27 5.56
C LEU A 57 -2.16 5.43 6.83
N ASP A 58 -3.36 5.21 7.41
CA ASP A 58 -3.51 4.39 8.60
C ASP A 58 -3.23 2.90 8.34
N GLU A 59 -3.78 2.33 7.26
CA GLU A 59 -3.51 0.93 6.91
C GLU A 59 -2.03 0.73 6.54
N TYR A 60 -1.45 1.66 5.77
CA TYR A 60 -0.10 1.54 5.25
C TYR A 60 0.96 1.70 6.34
N ARG A 61 0.84 2.69 7.24
CA ARG A 61 1.79 2.83 8.36
C ARG A 61 1.84 1.61 9.27
N CYS A 62 0.71 0.90 9.40
CA CYS A 62 0.60 -0.27 10.24
C CYS A 62 1.35 -1.44 9.61
N ALA A 63 1.21 -1.61 8.30
CA ALA A 63 1.97 -2.58 7.52
C ALA A 63 3.48 -2.29 7.59
N GLU A 64 3.89 -1.04 7.34
CA GLU A 64 5.29 -0.60 7.40
C GLU A 64 5.93 -0.82 8.79
N ASN A 65 5.19 -0.46 9.86
CA ASN A 65 5.69 -0.66 11.21
C ASN A 65 5.88 -2.15 11.53
N PHE A 66 4.96 -3.00 11.06
CA PHE A 66 5.11 -4.44 11.23
C PHE A 66 6.20 -5.04 10.35
N ALA A 67 6.42 -4.50 9.15
CA ALA A 67 7.53 -4.87 8.28
C ALA A 67 8.88 -4.59 8.93
N SER A 68 9.06 -3.40 9.49
CA SER A 68 10.24 -3.07 10.29
C SER A 68 10.45 -4.06 11.45
N GLU A 69 9.38 -4.46 12.14
CA GLU A 69 9.47 -5.39 13.26
C GLU A 69 9.95 -6.79 12.83
N TYR A 70 9.32 -7.39 11.81
CA TYR A 70 9.69 -8.74 11.38
C TYR A 70 11.03 -8.75 10.66
N LEU A 71 11.42 -7.69 9.92
CA LEU A 71 12.74 -7.57 9.30
C LEU A 71 13.84 -7.42 10.35
N GLY A 72 13.58 -6.68 11.42
CA GLY A 72 14.47 -6.59 12.57
C GLY A 72 14.70 -7.96 13.20
N SER A 73 13.61 -8.68 13.47
CA SER A 73 13.65 -10.04 14.03
C SER A 73 14.37 -11.02 13.11
N TRP A 74 14.17 -10.92 11.80
CA TRP A 74 14.92 -11.71 10.83
C TRP A 74 16.42 -11.39 10.90
N ASN A 75 16.80 -10.13 10.84
CA ASN A 75 18.20 -9.72 10.89
C ASN A 75 18.90 -10.17 12.20
N GLU A 76 18.19 -10.28 13.32
CA GLU A 76 18.73 -10.80 14.59
C GLU A 76 19.04 -12.29 14.55
N VAL A 77 18.24 -13.09 13.83
CA VAL A 77 18.41 -14.55 13.75
C VAL A 77 19.16 -15.01 12.50
N SER A 78 19.46 -14.10 11.57
CA SER A 78 20.23 -14.37 10.35
C SER A 78 21.72 -14.59 10.66
N ASN A 79 22.30 -15.59 10.00
CA ASN A 79 23.75 -15.88 10.06
C ASN A 79 24.49 -15.47 8.78
N GLU A 80 23.78 -15.00 7.74
CA GLU A 80 24.34 -14.67 6.44
C GLU A 80 24.63 -13.16 6.35
N GLU A 81 25.91 -12.78 6.40
CA GLU A 81 26.31 -11.36 6.38
C GLU A 81 25.84 -10.62 5.12
N CYS A 82 25.75 -11.31 3.99
CA CYS A 82 25.24 -10.74 2.75
C CYS A 82 23.75 -10.35 2.84
N VAL A 83 22.96 -11.04 3.66
CA VAL A 83 21.53 -10.76 3.86
C VAL A 83 21.34 -9.66 4.90
N LYS A 84 22.11 -9.69 5.99
CA LYS A 84 22.02 -8.72 7.09
C LYS A 84 22.22 -7.28 6.65
N GLY A 85 23.12 -7.04 5.70
CA GLY A 85 23.36 -5.71 5.13
C GLY A 85 22.09 -5.10 4.53
N GLY A 86 21.40 -5.83 3.65
CA GLY A 86 20.17 -5.34 3.02
C GLY A 86 18.99 -5.29 3.98
N LEU A 87 18.83 -6.29 4.85
CA LEU A 87 17.76 -6.29 5.86
C LEU A 87 17.83 -5.04 6.76
N ARG A 88 19.03 -4.61 7.17
CA ARG A 88 19.20 -3.38 7.96
C ARG A 88 18.78 -2.11 7.22
N VAL A 89 19.01 -2.04 5.91
CA VAL A 89 18.62 -0.89 5.08
C VAL A 89 17.10 -0.87 4.94
N ILE A 90 16.51 -2.00 4.55
CA ILE A 90 15.06 -2.12 4.34
C ILE A 90 14.32 -1.87 5.66
N GLN A 91 14.72 -2.51 6.76
CA GLN A 91 14.12 -2.27 8.09
C GLN A 91 14.07 -0.78 8.46
N ARG A 92 15.15 -0.03 8.17
CA ARG A 92 15.21 1.40 8.48
C ARG A 92 14.30 2.23 7.57
N ARG A 93 14.14 1.82 6.30
CA ARG A 93 13.16 2.41 5.39
C ARG A 93 11.75 2.20 5.93
N GLU A 94 11.39 0.97 6.29
CA GLU A 94 10.00 0.70 6.73
C GLU A 94 9.67 1.44 8.04
N ALA A 95 10.63 1.51 8.97
CA ALA A 95 10.48 2.30 10.19
C ALA A 95 10.28 3.79 9.90
N TYR A 96 11.00 4.31 8.91
CA TYR A 96 10.91 5.71 8.50
C TYR A 96 9.61 5.99 7.73
N HIS A 97 9.19 5.09 6.85
CA HIS A 97 7.92 5.13 6.13
C HIS A 97 6.76 5.16 7.12
N ALA A 98 6.72 4.22 8.07
CA ALA A 98 5.71 4.19 9.12
C ALA A 98 5.61 5.51 9.87
N LYS A 99 6.75 6.13 10.21
CA LYS A 99 6.79 7.43 10.88
C LYS A 99 6.26 8.56 10.01
N LEU A 100 6.70 8.67 8.75
CA LEU A 100 6.24 9.72 7.83
C LEU A 100 4.74 9.62 7.56
N LEU A 101 4.26 8.41 7.30
CA LEU A 101 2.83 8.13 7.13
C LEU A 101 2.06 8.48 8.40
N GLU A 102 2.66 8.23 9.57
CA GLU A 102 2.04 8.57 10.83
C GLU A 102 1.89 10.08 11.04
N ASP A 103 2.99 10.79 10.89
CA ASP A 103 3.04 12.24 11.02
C ASP A 103 2.04 12.88 10.05
N ARG A 104 2.03 12.43 8.78
CA ARG A 104 1.09 12.94 7.78
C ARG A 104 -0.37 12.63 8.12
N LEU A 105 -0.67 11.46 8.66
CA LEU A 105 -2.05 11.17 9.09
C LEU A 105 -2.51 12.15 10.17
N ARG A 106 -1.63 12.43 11.15
CA ARG A 106 -1.93 13.34 12.26
C ARG A 106 -2.13 14.78 11.77
N GLU A 107 -1.32 15.23 10.82
CA GLU A 107 -1.49 16.54 10.15
C GLU A 107 -2.87 16.67 9.48
N LEU A 108 -3.39 15.60 8.90
CA LEU A 108 -4.72 15.55 8.29
C LEU A 108 -5.85 15.43 9.33
N GLY A 109 -5.53 15.35 10.62
CA GLY A 109 -6.49 15.20 11.73
C GLY A 109 -6.96 13.78 11.96
N GLY A 110 -6.29 12.78 11.36
CA GLY A 110 -6.52 11.37 11.67
C GLY A 110 -5.73 10.91 12.89
N ALA A 111 -6.03 9.70 13.36
CA ALA A 111 -5.30 9.03 14.43
C ALA A 111 -4.91 7.62 13.99
N PRO A 112 -3.78 7.05 14.44
CA PRO A 112 -3.45 5.66 14.19
C PRO A 112 -4.51 4.74 14.82
N GLN A 113 -5.14 3.89 14.02
CA GLN A 113 -6.17 2.93 14.46
C GLN A 113 -5.91 1.52 13.95
N CYS A 114 -5.28 1.37 12.79
CA CYS A 114 -4.98 0.06 12.23
C CYS A 114 -4.00 -0.71 13.12
N THR A 115 -4.28 -2.00 13.30
CA THR A 115 -3.43 -2.94 14.04
C THR A 115 -3.31 -4.25 13.26
N VAL A 116 -2.13 -4.86 13.27
CA VAL A 116 -1.94 -6.21 12.73
C VAL A 116 -2.65 -7.23 13.62
N SER A 117 -3.45 -8.11 13.02
CA SER A 117 -4.16 -9.16 13.75
C SER A 117 -3.18 -10.13 14.41
N THR A 118 -3.57 -10.73 15.54
CA THR A 118 -2.75 -11.73 16.25
C THR A 118 -2.40 -12.92 15.36
N GLU A 119 -3.32 -13.33 14.48
CA GLU A 119 -3.12 -14.42 13.54
C GLU A 119 -2.03 -14.07 12.51
N GLN A 120 -2.15 -12.90 11.86
CA GLN A 120 -1.16 -12.44 10.89
C GLN A 120 0.22 -12.26 11.56
N ARG A 121 0.24 -11.67 12.75
CA ARG A 121 1.46 -11.51 13.54
C ARG A 121 2.12 -12.84 13.84
N SER A 122 1.36 -13.83 14.32
CA SER A 122 1.88 -15.17 14.63
C SER A 122 2.44 -15.86 13.38
N LYS A 123 1.71 -15.77 12.25
CA LYS A 123 2.09 -16.32 10.96
C LYS A 123 3.43 -15.76 10.47
N GLU A 124 3.55 -14.44 10.34
CA GLU A 124 4.77 -13.83 9.79
C GLU A 124 5.96 -13.98 10.75
N MET A 125 5.76 -13.78 12.05
CA MET A 125 6.84 -13.93 13.03
C MET A 125 7.32 -15.38 13.13
N GLY A 126 6.43 -16.36 12.98
CA GLY A 126 6.79 -17.78 12.89
C GLY A 126 7.68 -18.11 11.69
N VAL A 127 7.71 -17.26 10.66
CA VAL A 127 8.65 -17.36 9.55
C VAL A 127 9.92 -16.57 9.84
N TYR A 128 9.79 -15.25 10.03
CA TYR A 128 10.94 -14.33 10.01
C TYR A 128 11.82 -14.44 11.25
N ALA A 129 11.23 -14.66 12.44
CA ALA A 129 11.97 -14.82 13.69
C ALA A 129 12.44 -16.27 13.94
N SER A 130 12.07 -17.22 13.07
CA SER A 130 12.47 -18.62 13.23
C SER A 130 13.98 -18.80 13.00
N LYS A 131 14.63 -19.53 13.92
CA LYS A 131 16.01 -20.00 13.77
C LYS A 131 16.12 -21.30 12.97
N ASP A 132 14.99 -22.00 12.80
CA ASP A 132 14.93 -23.27 12.06
C ASP A 132 14.79 -23.04 10.54
N LYS A 133 14.43 -21.82 10.13
CA LYS A 133 14.38 -21.42 8.72
C LYS A 133 15.65 -20.67 8.33
N THR A 134 16.26 -21.12 7.24
CA THR A 134 17.40 -20.43 6.61
C THR A 134 16.95 -19.12 5.96
N ASP A 135 17.89 -18.20 5.78
CA ASP A 135 17.62 -16.93 5.08
C ASP A 135 17.15 -17.17 3.64
N ALA A 136 17.66 -18.20 2.97
CA ALA A 136 17.23 -18.62 1.64
C ALA A 136 15.73 -19.02 1.59
N GLN A 137 15.24 -19.73 2.62
CA GLN A 137 13.82 -20.11 2.73
C GLN A 137 12.93 -18.91 3.05
N LYS A 138 13.41 -17.97 3.88
CA LYS A 138 12.69 -16.72 4.19
C LYS A 138 12.60 -15.81 2.95
N LEU A 139 13.71 -15.67 2.21
CA LEU A 139 13.73 -14.95 0.93
C LEU A 139 12.79 -15.59 -0.10
N GLN A 140 12.74 -16.92 -0.17
CA GLN A 140 11.78 -17.60 -1.05
C GLN A 140 10.34 -17.31 -0.64
N TYR A 141 10.05 -17.35 0.67
CA TYR A 141 8.72 -17.01 1.19
C TYR A 141 8.27 -15.58 0.81
N VAL A 142 9.19 -14.61 0.81
CA VAL A 142 8.90 -13.25 0.31
C VAL A 142 8.68 -13.27 -1.20
N ALA A 143 9.59 -13.89 -1.96
CA ALA A 143 9.52 -13.92 -3.42
C ALA A 143 8.23 -14.56 -3.94
N ASP A 144 7.72 -15.59 -3.26
CA ASP A 144 6.45 -16.24 -3.58
C ASP A 144 5.24 -15.31 -3.41
N GLN A 145 5.36 -14.27 -2.57
CA GLN A 145 4.33 -13.24 -2.41
C GLN A 145 4.45 -12.12 -3.45
N ILE A 146 5.67 -11.82 -3.91
CA ILE A 146 5.96 -10.77 -4.89
C ILE A 146 6.17 -11.39 -6.28
N THR A 147 5.10 -11.96 -6.82
CA THR A 147 5.12 -12.54 -8.18
C THR A 147 5.00 -11.50 -9.28
N ASP A 148 4.40 -10.35 -8.97
CA ASP A 148 4.20 -9.21 -9.86
C ASP A 148 4.36 -7.93 -9.03
N LEU A 149 5.53 -7.29 -9.15
CA LEU A 149 5.88 -6.11 -8.37
C LEU A 149 4.95 -4.90 -8.64
N PRO A 150 4.66 -4.53 -9.91
CA PRO A 150 3.65 -3.51 -10.19
C PRO A 150 2.29 -3.80 -9.52
N LYS A 151 1.84 -5.05 -9.55
CA LYS A 151 0.60 -5.44 -8.88
C LYS A 151 0.71 -5.36 -7.35
N ALA A 152 1.83 -5.75 -6.77
CA ALA A 152 2.08 -5.66 -5.33
C ALA A 152 2.03 -4.21 -4.83
N LEU A 153 2.47 -3.24 -5.65
CA LEU A 153 2.46 -1.81 -5.32
C LEU A 153 1.16 -1.10 -5.71
N SER A 154 0.23 -1.80 -6.39
CA SER A 154 -1.00 -1.20 -6.91
C SER A 154 -1.89 -0.59 -5.82
N PHE A 155 -1.83 -1.08 -4.57
CA PHE A 155 -2.61 -0.50 -3.48
C PHE A 155 -2.23 0.97 -3.18
N ILE A 156 -0.96 1.35 -3.43
CA ILE A 156 -0.49 2.74 -3.26
C ILE A 156 -0.66 3.50 -4.57
N THR A 157 -0.24 2.93 -5.70
CA THR A 157 -0.24 3.65 -6.98
C THR A 157 -1.66 3.97 -7.46
N ASN A 158 -2.63 3.09 -7.22
CA ASN A 158 -4.04 3.37 -7.51
C ASN A 158 -4.55 4.56 -6.69
N VAL A 159 -4.10 4.75 -5.45
CA VAL A 159 -4.49 5.90 -4.63
C VAL A 159 -3.80 7.17 -5.14
N ILE A 160 -2.51 7.11 -5.49
CA ILE A 160 -1.77 8.23 -6.10
C ILE A 160 -2.49 8.78 -7.35
N ASP A 161 -3.04 7.90 -8.18
CA ASP A 161 -3.76 8.27 -9.40
C ASP A 161 -5.09 8.99 -9.10
N GLN A 162 -5.70 8.69 -7.95
CA GLN A 162 -6.94 9.31 -7.51
C GLN A 162 -6.73 10.69 -6.88
N ILE A 163 -5.57 10.97 -6.29
CA ILE A 163 -5.28 12.26 -5.60
C ILE A 163 -5.18 13.42 -6.60
N GLN A 164 -6.01 14.44 -6.40
CA GLN A 164 -6.06 15.67 -7.22
C GLN A 164 -5.60 16.91 -6.45
N GLU A 165 -5.95 17.05 -5.17
CA GLU A 165 -5.77 18.30 -4.42
C GLU A 165 -4.61 18.20 -3.42
N ASP A 166 -4.47 17.10 -2.70
CA ASP A 166 -3.41 16.92 -1.71
C ASP A 166 -2.06 16.51 -2.34
N GLN A 167 -1.41 17.47 -2.98
CA GLN A 167 -0.13 17.27 -3.66
C GLN A 167 1.00 16.85 -2.70
N GLN A 168 0.97 17.31 -1.44
CA GLN A 168 1.97 16.91 -0.45
C GLN A 168 1.90 15.41 -0.18
N THR A 169 0.70 14.87 0.07
CA THR A 169 0.52 13.43 0.24
C THR A 169 0.85 12.68 -1.04
N LYS A 170 0.47 13.21 -2.22
CA LYS A 170 0.75 12.57 -3.51
C LYS A 170 2.26 12.34 -3.73
N GLU A 171 3.06 13.38 -3.53
CA GLU A 171 4.52 13.29 -3.72
C GLU A 171 5.22 12.50 -2.63
N LEU A 172 4.69 12.54 -1.39
CA LEU A 172 5.13 11.63 -0.32
C LEU A 172 4.97 10.17 -0.77
N LEU A 173 3.76 9.77 -1.15
CA LEU A 173 3.47 8.39 -1.56
C LEU A 173 4.29 7.97 -2.79
N ARG A 174 4.50 8.86 -3.78
CA ARG A 174 5.37 8.58 -4.93
C ARG A 174 6.81 8.29 -4.52
N SER A 175 7.32 9.03 -3.53
CA SER A 175 8.67 8.81 -3.01
C SER A 175 8.76 7.46 -2.30
N LEU A 176 7.76 7.13 -1.47
CA LEU A 176 7.70 5.82 -0.79
C LEU A 176 7.66 4.67 -1.79
N VAL A 177 6.84 4.76 -2.86
CA VAL A 177 6.77 3.72 -3.91
C VAL A 177 8.14 3.44 -4.54
N GLN A 178 8.99 4.46 -4.73
CA GLN A 178 10.35 4.25 -5.25
C GLN A 178 11.23 3.46 -4.28
N ASP A 179 11.13 3.76 -2.99
CA ASP A 179 11.84 3.01 -1.95
C ASP A 179 11.30 1.56 -1.85
N GLU A 180 9.98 1.36 -1.92
CA GLU A 180 9.36 0.02 -1.95
C GLU A 180 9.83 -0.81 -3.14
N GLU A 181 9.87 -0.21 -4.34
CA GLU A 181 10.41 -0.88 -5.52
C GLU A 181 11.87 -1.29 -5.30
N SER A 182 12.68 -0.43 -4.69
CA SER A 182 14.07 -0.71 -4.40
C SER A 182 14.22 -1.86 -3.39
N SER A 183 13.45 -1.85 -2.32
CA SER A 183 13.44 -2.89 -1.29
C SER A 183 12.98 -4.24 -1.85
N ALA A 184 11.89 -4.27 -2.61
CA ALA A 184 11.37 -5.47 -3.23
C ALA A 184 12.33 -6.08 -4.27
N LYS A 185 12.91 -5.25 -5.15
CA LYS A 185 13.93 -5.71 -6.11
C LYS A 185 15.11 -6.35 -5.40
N TRP A 186 15.61 -5.72 -4.33
CA TRP A 186 16.71 -6.28 -3.55
C TRP A 186 16.35 -7.65 -2.93
N LEU A 187 15.16 -7.79 -2.34
CA LEU A 187 14.70 -9.06 -1.75
C LEU A 187 14.62 -10.18 -2.81
N MET A 188 14.11 -9.86 -4.00
CA MET A 188 14.01 -10.80 -5.12
C MET A 188 15.39 -11.21 -5.64
N GLU A 189 16.31 -10.26 -5.83
CA GLU A 189 17.68 -10.51 -6.27
C GLU A 189 18.45 -11.34 -5.24
N ALA A 190 18.33 -11.01 -3.94
CA ALA A 190 18.94 -11.78 -2.86
C ALA A 190 18.40 -13.22 -2.84
N CYS A 191 17.10 -13.41 -3.07
CA CYS A 191 16.50 -14.73 -3.21
C CYS A 191 17.12 -15.52 -4.37
N GLN A 192 17.22 -14.90 -5.54
CA GLN A 192 17.82 -15.53 -6.73
C GLN A 192 19.29 -15.90 -6.51
N LEU A 193 20.08 -15.05 -5.86
CA LEU A 193 21.47 -15.35 -5.56
C LEU A 193 21.61 -16.52 -4.59
N MET A 194 20.80 -16.55 -3.52
CA MET A 194 20.88 -17.56 -2.47
C MET A 194 20.34 -18.93 -2.92
N ASN A 195 19.28 -18.96 -3.74
CA ASN A 195 18.64 -20.19 -4.20
C ASN A 195 19.15 -20.64 -5.58
N GLY A 196 19.55 -19.71 -6.45
CA GLY A 196 20.13 -20.01 -7.76
C GLY A 196 21.56 -20.54 -7.68
N ALA A 197 22.38 -20.04 -6.74
CA ALA A 197 23.72 -20.59 -6.52
C ALA A 197 23.71 -22.04 -6.01
N LYS A 198 22.62 -22.48 -5.34
CA LYS A 198 22.42 -23.87 -4.90
C LYS A 198 21.94 -24.82 -6.01
N ALA A 199 21.39 -24.30 -7.12
CA ALA A 199 20.95 -25.13 -8.24
C ALA A 199 22.08 -25.43 -9.25
N ALA A 200 23.19 -24.67 -9.20
CA ALA A 200 24.34 -24.80 -10.08
C ALA A 200 25.56 -25.50 -9.44
N ALA A 201 25.45 -25.90 -8.17
CA ALA A 201 26.47 -26.64 -7.41
C ALA A 201 26.00 -28.07 -7.13
#